data_AF-A0A0N4YUB9-F1
#
_entry.id   AF-A0A0N4YUB9-F1
#
_cell.length_a   1.000
_cell.length_b   1.000
_cell.length_c   1.000
_cell.angle_alpha   90.00
_cell.angle_beta   90.00
_cell.angle_gamma   90.00
#
_symmetry.space_group_name_H-M   'P 1'
#
loop_
_entity.id
_entity.type
_entity.pdbx_description
1 polymer ?
#
loop_
_entity_poly.entity_id
_entity_poly.type
_entity_poly.pdbx_seq_one_letter_code
_entity_poly.pdbx_strand_id
1 'polypeptide(L)'
;MSTIRTVSSNADFYALLEAAGRIKYHVIALQETKSKKADILQHNDGTLVILGEKIPSRNVGGVGFIVHPSVAHLVDFQEILSPRLAILRLHPPHHKTISIINCYSPHEAADDSELDAFYGQLE
;
A
#
# COMPACT_ATOMS: atom_id res chain seq x y z
N MET A 1 -1.46 4.20 -10.65
CA MET A 1 -2.16 3.20 -9.83
C MET A 1 -1.89 1.85 -10.47
N SER A 2 -1.13 0.98 -9.80
CA SER A 2 -0.75 -0.35 -10.32
C SER A 2 -1.36 -1.43 -9.43
N THR A 3 -2.28 -2.22 -9.97
CA THR A 3 -2.82 -3.40 -9.27
C THR A 3 -1.80 -4.53 -9.31
N ILE A 4 -1.37 -5.01 -8.14
CA ILE A 4 -0.49 -6.19 -8.06
C ILE A 4 -1.40 -7.38 -7.79
N ARG A 5 -1.23 -8.47 -8.53
CA ARG A 5 -2.16 -9.60 -8.40
C ARG A 5 -1.91 -10.43 -7.14
N THR A 6 -0.70 -10.41 -6.56
CA THR A 6 -0.29 -11.02 -5.27
C THR A 6 1.18 -10.66 -4.95
N VAL A 7 1.53 -10.45 -3.67
CA VAL A 7 2.91 -10.47 -3.13
C VAL A 7 2.93 -11.50 -1.99
N SER A 8 3.17 -12.77 -2.32
CA SER A 8 3.06 -13.89 -1.36
C SER A 8 4.38 -14.60 -1.09
N SER A 9 5.40 -14.29 -1.88
CA SER A 9 6.72 -14.91 -1.84
C SER A 9 7.83 -13.88 -2.03
N ASN A 10 9.06 -14.25 -1.68
CA ASN A 10 10.24 -13.42 -1.98
C ASN A 10 10.40 -13.17 -3.48
N ALA A 11 10.05 -14.14 -4.34
CA ALA A 11 10.10 -13.97 -5.79
C ALA A 11 9.13 -12.87 -6.27
N ASP A 12 7.88 -12.88 -5.78
CA ASP A 12 6.89 -11.84 -6.10
C ASP A 12 7.38 -10.46 -5.66
N PHE A 13 8.01 -10.39 -4.47
CA PHE A 13 8.57 -9.17 -3.93
C PHE A 13 9.70 -8.61 -4.81
N TYR A 14 10.65 -9.45 -5.24
CA TYR A 14 11.73 -9.00 -6.13
C TYR A 14 11.21 -8.62 -7.53
N ALA A 15 10.25 -9.36 -8.07
CA ALA A 15 9.63 -9.00 -9.34
C ALA A 15 8.90 -7.64 -9.27
N LEU A 16 8.27 -7.35 -8.13
CA LEU A 16 7.67 -6.05 -7.87
C LEU A 16 8.71 -4.93 -7.83
N LEU A 17 9.82 -5.12 -7.11
CA LEU A 17 10.90 -4.13 -7.06
C LEU A 17 11.54 -3.91 -8.42
N GLU A 18 11.75 -4.97 -9.20
CA GLU A 18 12.27 -4.87 -10.56
C GLU A 18 11.32 -4.06 -11.47
N ALA A 19 10.02 -4.31 -11.38
CA ALA A 19 9.02 -3.56 -12.13
C ALA A 19 8.98 -2.08 -11.70
N ALA A 20 9.04 -1.81 -10.39
CA ALA A 20 9.11 -0.45 -9.87
C ALA A 20 10.38 0.29 -10.36
N GLY A 21 11.53 -0.39 -10.39
CA GLY A 21 12.80 0.16 -10.86
C GLY A 21 12.82 0.58 -12.34
N ARG A 22 11.84 0.15 -13.14
CA ARG A 22 11.70 0.54 -14.56
C ARG A 22 10.98 1.87 -14.77
N ILE A 23 10.42 2.47 -13.72
CA ILE A 23 9.71 3.76 -13.79
C ILE A 23 10.32 4.76 -12.81
N LYS A 24 10.12 6.06 -13.06
CA LYS A 24 10.46 7.10 -12.08
C LYS A 24 9.32 7.24 -11.09
N TYR A 25 9.63 7.12 -9.80
CA TYR A 25 8.64 7.26 -8.73
C TYR A 25 9.27 7.84 -7.46
N HIS A 26 8.43 8.45 -6.64
CA HIS A 26 8.75 8.76 -5.23
C HIS A 26 7.98 7.83 -4.30
N VAL A 27 6.69 7.66 -4.59
CA VAL A 27 5.80 6.72 -3.90
C VAL A 27 4.93 6.01 -4.93
N ILE A 28 4.75 4.70 -4.77
CA ILE A 28 3.78 3.88 -5.53
C ILE A 28 2.76 3.34 -4.54
N ALA A 29 1.48 3.59 -4.77
CA ALA A 29 0.39 2.97 -4.02
C ALA A 29 0.09 1.56 -4.59
N LEU A 30 0.07 0.57 -3.70
CA LEU A 30 -0.16 -0.83 -4.01
C LEU A 30 -1.56 -1.28 -3.59
N GLN A 31 -2.21 -2.09 -4.41
CA GLN A 31 -3.54 -2.62 -4.13
C GLN A 31 -3.61 -4.08 -4.53
N GLU A 32 -4.48 -4.83 -3.85
CA GLU A 32 -4.66 -6.27 -4.03
C GLU A 32 -3.37 -7.09 -3.81
N THR A 33 -2.51 -6.61 -2.91
CA THR A 33 -1.23 -7.28 -2.58
C THR A 33 -1.46 -8.68 -2.00
N LYS A 34 -2.63 -8.92 -1.39
CA LYS A 34 -3.02 -10.20 -0.78
C LYS A 34 -2.00 -10.69 0.25
N SER A 35 -1.27 -9.78 0.89
CA SER A 35 -0.31 -10.14 1.93
C SER A 35 -1.04 -10.82 3.09
N LYS A 36 -0.48 -11.91 3.61
CA LYS A 36 -1.10 -12.66 4.73
C LYS A 36 -0.99 -11.94 6.07
N LYS A 37 -0.06 -11.00 6.18
CA LYS A 37 0.22 -10.21 7.37
C LYS A 37 0.62 -8.80 6.95
N ALA A 38 0.38 -7.83 7.81
CA ALA A 38 1.02 -6.53 7.63
C ALA A 38 2.54 -6.68 7.78
N ASP A 39 3.30 -5.98 6.95
CA ASP A 39 4.76 -6.01 7.01
C ASP A 39 5.36 -4.70 6.52
N ILE A 40 6.54 -4.36 7.06
CA ILE A 40 7.34 -3.22 6.62
C ILE A 40 8.72 -3.77 6.29
N LEU A 41 9.05 -3.74 5.01
CA LEU A 41 10.27 -4.30 4.46
C LEU A 41 11.14 -3.16 3.94
N GLN A 42 12.46 -3.28 4.12
CA GLN A 42 13.41 -2.40 3.47
C GLN A 42 14.33 -3.22 2.57
N HIS A 43 14.40 -2.85 1.29
CA HIS A 43 15.34 -3.44 0.36
C HIS A 43 16.75 -2.88 0.56
N ASN A 44 17.76 -3.58 0.03
CA ASN A 44 19.17 -3.25 0.23
C ASN A 44 19.55 -1.85 -0.30
N ASP A 45 18.83 -1.34 -1.30
CA ASP A 45 19.02 0.01 -1.85
C ASP A 45 18.34 1.11 -1.03
N GLY A 46 17.68 0.74 0.08
CA GLY A 46 16.93 1.63 0.95
C GLY A 46 15.44 1.77 0.59
N THR A 47 14.95 1.07 -0.43
CA THR A 47 13.54 1.13 -0.84
C THR A 47 12.66 0.58 0.27
N LEU A 48 11.71 1.38 0.73
CA LEU A 48 10.79 1.00 1.80
C LEU A 48 9.51 0.46 1.17
N VAL A 49 9.06 -0.71 1.63
CA VAL A 49 7.82 -1.35 1.19
C VAL A 49 6.94 -1.60 2.39
N ILE A 50 5.73 -1.03 2.37
CA ILE A 50 4.72 -1.16 3.41
C ILE A 50 3.59 -2.00 2.82
N LEU A 51 3.25 -3.10 3.47
CA LEU A 51 2.19 -4.01 3.04
C LEU A 51 1.15 -4.14 4.16
N GLY A 52 -0.11 -3.89 3.81
CA GLY A 52 -1.27 -4.21 4.61
C GLY A 52 -1.74 -5.64 4.36
N GLU A 53 -2.37 -6.20 5.37
CA GLU A 53 -2.94 -7.55 5.29
C GLU A 53 -4.20 -7.61 4.43
N LYS A 54 -4.40 -8.77 3.82
CA LYS A 54 -5.64 -9.14 3.15
C LYS A 54 -6.71 -9.47 4.19
N ILE A 55 -7.95 -9.59 3.73
CA ILE A 55 -9.03 -10.14 4.56
C ILE A 55 -8.66 -11.60 4.93
N PRO A 56 -8.60 -12.01 6.20
CA PRO A 56 -8.10 -13.34 6.60
C PRO A 56 -8.80 -14.50 5.88
N SER A 57 -10.13 -14.43 5.76
CA SER A 57 -10.99 -15.44 5.15
C SER A 57 -11.12 -15.38 3.63
N ARG A 58 -10.62 -14.32 2.98
CA ARG A 58 -10.76 -14.09 1.53
C ARG A 58 -9.40 -13.85 0.87
N ASN A 59 -9.27 -14.10 -0.42
CA ASN A 59 -8.05 -13.77 -1.17
C ASN A 59 -8.16 -12.38 -1.82
N VAL A 60 -8.58 -11.39 -1.03
CA VAL A 60 -8.95 -10.03 -1.48
C VAL A 60 -8.39 -9.01 -0.49
N GLY A 61 -8.05 -7.83 -1.02
CA GLY A 61 -7.48 -6.74 -0.24
C GLY A 61 -5.96 -6.86 -0.10
N GLY A 62 -5.44 -6.11 0.86
CA GLY A 62 -4.03 -5.80 0.96
C GLY A 62 -3.75 -4.53 0.14
N VAL A 63 -3.56 -3.44 0.86
CA VAL A 63 -3.09 -2.15 0.33
C VAL A 63 -1.70 -1.87 0.86
N GLY A 64 -0.94 -1.00 0.21
CA GLY A 64 0.42 -0.72 0.64
C GLY A 64 1.09 0.38 -0.14
N PHE A 65 2.38 0.55 0.10
CA PHE A 65 3.22 1.55 -0.57
C PHE A 65 4.60 1.00 -0.89
N ILE A 66 5.18 1.46 -2.00
CA ILE A 66 6.62 1.44 -2.24
C ILE A 66 7.10 2.88 -2.16
N VAL A 67 8.09 3.16 -1.34
CA VAL A 67 8.65 4.48 -1.13
C VAL A 67 10.11 4.46 -1.56
N HIS A 68 10.43 5.32 -2.52
CA HIS A 68 11.76 5.43 -3.08
C HIS A 68 12.76 5.91 -2.00
N PRO A 69 14.01 5.40 -1.99
CA PRO A 69 15.01 5.77 -0.98
C PRO A 69 15.20 7.28 -0.81
N SER A 70 15.08 8.05 -1.91
CA SER A 70 15.25 9.51 -1.91
C SER A 70 14.20 10.27 -1.08
N VAL A 71 13.07 9.65 -0.74
CA VAL A 71 12.01 10.27 0.08
C VAL A 71 11.61 9.40 1.27
N ALA A 72 12.18 8.20 1.43
CA ALA A 72 11.86 7.30 2.53
C ALA A 72 12.12 7.92 3.91
N HIS A 73 13.17 8.73 4.04
CA HIS A 73 13.51 9.46 5.27
C HIS A 73 12.51 10.59 5.60
N LEU A 74 11.61 10.93 4.68
CA LEU A 74 10.55 11.92 4.91
C LEU A 74 9.28 11.28 5.46
N VAL A 75 9.17 9.95 5.49
CA VAL A 75 8.01 9.26 6.06
C VAL A 75 7.97 9.47 7.56
N ASP A 76 6.99 10.24 8.03
CA ASP A 76 6.76 10.52 9.45
C ASP A 76 5.56 9.74 10.01
N PHE A 77 4.68 9.25 9.15
CA PHE A 77 3.51 8.46 9.55
C PHE A 77 3.09 7.47 8.46
N GLN A 78 2.71 6.27 8.90
CA GLN A 78 2.09 5.25 8.05
C GLN A 78 1.07 4.47 8.88
N GLU A 79 -0.08 4.17 8.29
CA GLU A 79 -1.13 3.38 8.93
C GLU A 79 -1.92 2.57 7.89
N ILE A 80 -2.17 1.29 8.20
CA ILE A 80 -3.11 0.44 7.47
C ILE A 80 -4.41 0.42 8.27
N LEU A 81 -5.40 1.18 7.83
CA LEU A 81 -6.69 1.31 8.52
C LEU A 81 -7.59 0.10 8.27
N SER A 82 -7.52 -0.48 7.08
CA SER A 82 -8.23 -1.70 6.72
C SER A 82 -7.52 -2.42 5.58
N PRO A 83 -7.92 -3.65 5.21
CA PRO A 83 -7.39 -4.34 4.03
C PRO A 83 -7.54 -3.54 2.72
N ARG A 84 -8.35 -2.47 2.71
CA ARG A 84 -8.66 -1.63 1.55
C ARG A 84 -8.26 -0.18 1.71
N LEU A 85 -7.76 0.25 2.88
CA LEU A 85 -7.46 1.64 3.17
C LEU A 85 -6.14 1.79 3.94
N ALA A 86 -5.25 2.61 3.40
CA ALA A 86 -3.97 2.94 4.02
C ALA A 86 -3.63 4.41 3.84
N ILE A 87 -2.90 4.96 4.80
CA ILE A 87 -2.42 6.34 4.80
C ILE A 87 -0.91 6.33 4.92
N LEU A 88 -0.23 7.09 4.06
CA LEU A 88 1.18 7.41 4.17
C LEU A 88 1.33 8.92 4.24
N ARG A 89 2.17 9.40 5.15
CA ARG A 89 2.48 10.82 5.27
C ARG A 89 3.98 11.04 5.05
N LEU A 90 4.28 12.08 4.30
CA LEU A 90 5.62 12.60 4.10
C LEU A 90 5.69 14.01 4.70
N HIS A 91 6.76 14.29 5.44
CA HIS A 91 7.02 15.58 6.05
C HIS A 91 8.38 16.14 5.59
N PRO A 92 8.45 16.79 4.41
CA PRO A 92 9.68 17.42 3.95
C PRO A 92 10.01 18.67 4.77
N PRO A 93 11.29 18.88 5.15
CA PRO A 93 11.71 20.09 5.85
C PRO A 93 11.33 21.34 5.05
N HIS A 94 10.78 22.35 5.74
CA HIS A 94 10.40 23.64 5.15
C HIS A 94 9.30 23.59 4.08
N HIS A 95 8.60 22.46 3.94
CA HIS A 95 7.46 22.31 3.04
C HIS A 95 6.22 21.82 3.80
N LYS A 96 5.08 21.86 3.13
CA LYS A 96 3.85 21.30 3.68
C LYS A 96 3.94 19.78 3.73
N THR A 97 3.40 19.21 4.80
CA THR A 97 3.12 17.78 4.91
C THR A 97 2.26 17.30 3.74
N ILE A 98 2.63 16.14 3.18
CA ILE A 98 1.89 15.47 2.12
C ILE A 98 1.28 14.21 2.71
N SER A 99 -0.04 14.07 2.65
CA SER A 99 -0.75 12.84 3.00
C SER A 99 -1.22 12.14 1.72
N ILE A 100 -0.89 10.86 1.59
CA ILE A 100 -1.28 9.98 0.49
C ILE A 100 -2.23 8.94 1.05
N ILE A 101 -3.47 8.94 0.56
CA ILE A 101 -4.48 7.95 0.93
C ILE A 101 -4.56 6.93 -0.21
N ASN A 102 -4.37 5.67 0.12
CA ASN A 102 -4.52 4.55 -0.79
C ASN A 102 -5.77 3.78 -0.41
N CYS A 103 -6.80 3.90 -1.25
CA CYS A 103 -8.07 3.20 -1.07
C CYS A 103 -8.39 2.32 -2.28
N TYR A 104 -8.91 1.12 -2.02
CA TYR A 104 -9.38 0.19 -3.05
C TYR A 104 -10.84 -0.19 -2.80
N SER A 105 -11.73 0.30 -3.68
CA SER A 105 -13.17 0.08 -3.54
C SER A 105 -13.52 -1.43 -3.57
N PRO A 106 -14.59 -1.82 -2.89
CA PRO A 106 -15.20 -3.12 -3.10
C PRO A 106 -15.55 -3.35 -4.58
N HIS A 107 -15.63 -4.62 -4.99
CA HIS A 107 -16.08 -4.99 -6.33
C HIS A 107 -17.59 -4.77 -6.49
N GLU A 108 -18.08 -4.74 -7.73
CA GLU A 108 -19.51 -4.55 -8.04
C GLU A 108 -20.43 -5.59 -7.39
N ALA A 109 -19.94 -6.81 -7.15
CA ALA A 109 -20.69 -7.87 -6.48
C ALA A 109 -20.67 -7.77 -4.93
N ALA A 110 -20.20 -6.65 -4.37
CA ALA A 110 -20.21 -6.43 -2.93
C ALA A 110 -21.64 -6.23 -2.45
N ASP A 111 -21.98 -6.81 -1.30
CA ASP A 111 -23.26 -6.52 -0.66
C ASP A 111 -23.26 -5.12 -0.02
N ASP A 112 -24.46 -4.62 0.29
CA ASP A 112 -24.64 -3.29 0.87
C ASP A 112 -23.86 -3.13 2.19
N SER A 113 -23.73 -4.19 3.00
CA SER A 113 -22.97 -4.16 4.23
C SER A 113 -21.46 -3.97 3.98
N GLU A 114 -20.91 -4.60 2.95
CA GLU A 114 -19.50 -4.42 2.54
C GLU A 114 -19.26 -3.00 2.01
N LEU A 115 -20.23 -2.44 1.29
CA LEU A 115 -20.17 -1.07 0.77
C LEU A 115 -20.25 -0.05 1.90
N ASP A 116 -21.23 -0.17 2.80
CA ASP A 116 -21.42 0.71 3.95
C ASP A 116 -20.20 0.69 4.86
N ALA A 117 -19.66 -0.51 5.15
CA ALA A 117 -18.44 -0.64 5.95
C ALA A 117 -17.24 0.04 5.29
N PHE A 118 -17.13 0.01 3.96
CA PHE A 118 -16.06 0.69 3.24
C PHE A 118 -16.23 2.21 3.24
N TYR A 119 -17.43 2.72 2.95
CA TYR A 119 -17.67 4.16 2.92
C TYR A 119 -17.61 4.80 4.31
N GLY A 120 -18.06 4.09 5.35
CA GLY A 120 -17.91 4.54 6.73
C GLY A 120 -16.44 4.61 7.21
N GLN A 121 -15.49 3.96 6.53
CA GLN A 121 -14.06 4.13 6.80
C GLN A 121 -13.44 5.37 6.13
N LEU A 122 -14.17 6.00 5.20
CA LEU A 122 -13.71 7.18 4.46
C LEU A 122 -14.26 8.50 5.02
N GLU A 123 -15.24 8.44 5.91
CA GLU A 123 -15.77 9.59 6.68
C GLU A 123 -14.87 9.95 7.87
#